data_AF-A0A0F9GJY5-F1
#
_entry.id   AF-A0A0F9GJY5-F1
#
_cell.length_a   1.000
_cell.length_b   1.000
_cell.length_c   1.000
_cell.angle_alpha   90.00
_cell.angle_beta   90.00
_cell.angle_gamma   90.00
#
_symmetry.space_group_name_H-M   'P 1'
#
loop_
_entity.id
_entity.type
_entity.pdbx_description
1 polymer ?
#
loop_
_entity_poly.entity_id
_entity_poly.type
_entity_poly.pdbx_seq_one_letter_code
_entity_poly.pdbx_strand_id
1 'polypeptide(L)'
;MRDVQVVTCFLLRRGEGGPSASSGQAEVLLLRRSERVATYRGRWAGVSGYLEAGTPLEQAYREIEEEVGLERADVRLLAQGEPFTVPDEAIDRRWMVHPFLLEVLRPEHVRLDWEHTESRWVKPEELAAVPAIGPKIAESVRAYFRGKRQRKVIGKLKRAGVNMKQERAAPAEGPLAGQTFVVTGTLTSMARSEAEAKLKALGADIGSSVTKKTAYLVTGEGPGSKLQKAQQYGTKLMDEQELRRLLRSPR
;
A
#
# COMPACT_ATOMS: atom_id res chain seq x y z
N MET A 1 8.74 -11.94 29.14
CA MET A 1 9.00 -11.16 27.92
C MET A 1 9.37 -9.73 28.26
N ARG A 2 10.61 -9.35 27.97
CA ARG A 2 11.07 -7.96 28.08
C ARG A 2 10.67 -7.18 26.83
N ASP A 3 10.09 -6.00 27.03
CA ASP A 3 9.77 -5.07 25.95
C ASP A 3 11.05 -4.33 25.54
N VAL A 4 11.40 -4.43 24.25
CA VAL A 4 12.61 -3.84 23.70
C VAL A 4 12.25 -3.06 22.44
N GLN A 5 12.67 -1.80 22.39
CA GLN A 5 12.44 -0.93 21.24
C GLN A 5 13.58 -1.05 20.24
N VAL A 6 13.24 -1.17 18.96
CA VAL A 6 14.19 -1.27 17.86
C VAL A 6 13.75 -0.43 16.68
N VAL A 7 14.71 0.08 15.93
CA VAL A 7 14.46 0.69 14.62
C VAL A 7 14.76 -0.36 13.55
N THR A 8 14.02 -0.32 12.44
CA THR A 8 14.29 -1.18 11.28
C THR A 8 14.17 -0.35 10.00
N CYS A 9 15.27 -0.24 9.28
CA CYS A 9 15.42 0.60 8.10
C CYS A 9 15.51 -0.26 6.84
N PHE A 10 14.61 0.00 5.90
CA PHE A 10 14.67 -0.55 4.54
C PHE A 10 15.30 0.48 3.61
N LEU A 11 16.51 0.20 3.16
CA LEU A 11 17.27 1.07 2.27
C LEU A 11 17.02 0.69 0.81
N LEU A 12 16.64 1.67 0.00
CA LEU A 12 16.25 1.46 -1.40
C LEU A 12 17.22 2.14 -2.35
N ARG A 13 17.57 1.49 -3.46
CA ARG A 13 18.17 2.17 -4.61
C ARG A 13 17.24 2.13 -5.81
N ARG A 14 17.36 3.12 -6.69
CA ARG A 14 16.75 3.05 -8.02
C ARG A 14 17.71 2.29 -8.93
N GLY A 15 17.23 1.28 -9.64
CA GLY A 15 18.05 0.60 -10.66
C GLY A 15 18.52 1.60 -11.71
N GLU A 16 19.76 1.44 -12.17
CA GLU A 16 20.33 2.23 -13.27
C GLU A 16 19.49 2.01 -14.53
N GLY A 17 18.83 3.06 -14.99
CA GLY A 17 18.16 3.05 -16.28
C GLY A 17 19.15 3.44 -17.36
N GLY A 18 19.62 2.48 -18.17
CA GLY A 18 20.22 2.81 -19.46
C GLY A 18 19.25 3.61 -20.34
N PRO A 19 19.71 4.26 -21.43
CA PRO A 19 18.95 5.25 -22.19
C PRO A 19 17.63 4.75 -22.83
N SER A 20 17.34 3.45 -22.81
CA SER A 20 16.10 2.82 -23.29
C SER A 20 15.17 2.29 -22.17
N ALA A 21 15.61 2.29 -20.90
CA ALA A 21 14.87 1.64 -19.82
C ALA A 21 13.70 2.51 -19.31
N SER A 22 12.47 2.12 -19.65
CA SER A 22 11.30 2.61 -18.93
C SER A 22 11.36 2.16 -17.46
N SER A 23 11.84 3.04 -16.58
CA SER A 23 11.98 2.85 -15.11
C SER A 23 12.87 1.68 -14.68
N GLY A 24 14.09 1.96 -14.25
CA GLY A 24 14.87 1.04 -13.42
C GLY A 24 14.03 0.54 -12.24
N GLN A 25 13.98 -0.78 -12.08
CA GLN A 25 13.26 -1.43 -10.98
C GLN A 25 13.96 -1.05 -9.68
N ALA A 26 13.20 -0.67 -8.66
CA ALA A 26 13.79 -0.35 -7.36
C ALA A 26 14.22 -1.64 -6.66
N GLU A 27 15.27 -1.55 -5.86
CA GLU A 27 15.80 -2.67 -5.08
C GLU A 27 15.98 -2.25 -3.64
N VAL A 28 15.94 -3.22 -2.73
CA VAL A 28 16.04 -3.08 -1.28
C VAL A 28 17.32 -3.76 -0.83
N LEU A 29 18.13 -3.08 -0.02
CA LEU A 29 19.32 -3.65 0.59
C LEU A 29 18.92 -4.61 1.69
N LEU A 30 19.45 -5.83 1.63
CA LEU A 30 19.43 -6.80 2.71
C LEU A 30 20.84 -7.07 3.19
N LEU A 31 20.99 -7.23 4.50
CA LEU A 31 22.24 -7.51 5.18
C LEU A 31 22.14 -8.87 5.89
N ARG A 32 23.19 -9.68 5.79
CA ARG A 32 23.30 -10.96 6.49
C ARG A 32 24.04 -10.78 7.80
N ARG A 33 23.34 -10.96 8.92
CA ARG A 33 23.90 -10.81 10.28
C ARG A 33 25.05 -11.81 10.50
N SER A 34 26.14 -11.34 11.09
CA SER A 34 27.34 -12.13 11.37
C SER A 34 27.12 -13.10 12.53
N GLU A 35 28.09 -13.98 12.79
CA GLU A 35 28.05 -14.86 13.98
C GLU A 35 28.41 -14.11 15.28
N ARG A 36 28.92 -12.89 15.17
CA ARG A 36 29.41 -12.09 16.30
C ARG A 36 28.29 -11.32 17.02
N VAL A 37 27.13 -11.17 16.39
CA VAL A 37 25.98 -10.47 16.98
C VAL A 37 25.24 -11.35 18.00
N ALA A 38 24.54 -10.71 18.93
CA ALA A 38 23.85 -11.38 20.03
C ALA A 38 22.61 -12.19 19.57
N THR A 39 21.88 -11.72 18.57
CA THR A 39 20.60 -12.30 18.11
C THR A 39 20.53 -12.41 16.60
N TYR A 40 19.74 -13.37 16.10
CA TYR A 40 19.41 -13.55 14.68
C TYR A 40 20.62 -13.77 13.75
N ARG A 41 21.66 -14.45 14.24
CA ARG A 41 22.87 -14.81 13.46
C ARG A 41 22.51 -15.49 12.14
N GLY A 42 23.22 -15.13 11.08
CA GLY A 42 23.04 -15.66 9.73
C GLY A 42 21.73 -15.26 9.03
N ARG A 43 20.81 -14.54 9.70
CA ARG A 43 19.55 -14.10 9.08
C ARG A 43 19.75 -12.84 8.25
N TRP A 44 18.93 -12.73 7.20
CA TRP A 44 18.86 -11.55 6.34
C TRP A 44 17.81 -10.57 6.85
N ALA A 45 18.17 -9.30 6.97
CA ALA A 45 17.25 -8.23 7.39
C ALA A 45 17.63 -6.88 6.75
N GLY A 46 16.84 -5.84 7.01
CA GLY A 46 17.29 -4.46 6.82
C GLY A 46 18.17 -4.00 8.00
N VAL A 47 18.71 -2.79 7.89
CA VAL A 47 19.50 -2.17 8.98
C VAL A 47 18.64 -2.07 10.23
N SER A 48 19.12 -2.56 11.37
CA SER A 48 18.29 -2.65 12.58
C SER A 48 19.11 -2.64 13.86
N GLY A 49 18.79 -1.70 14.75
CA GLY A 49 19.39 -1.66 16.09
C GLY A 49 18.45 -1.15 17.17
N TYR A 50 18.98 -1.12 18.39
CA TYR A 50 18.23 -0.83 19.60
C TYR A 50 17.98 0.67 19.73
N LEU A 51 16.78 1.04 20.18
CA LEU A 51 16.51 2.43 20.52
C LEU A 51 17.07 2.73 21.91
N GLU A 52 18.28 3.28 21.96
CA GLU A 52 19.00 3.57 23.21
C GLU A 52 18.73 5.00 23.71
N ALA A 53 18.73 5.99 22.82
CA ALA A 53 18.50 7.39 23.16
C ALA A 53 18.03 8.21 21.95
N GLY A 54 17.28 9.29 22.22
CA GLY A 54 16.79 10.21 21.18
C GLY A 54 15.51 9.71 20.49
N THR A 55 15.21 10.31 19.34
CA THR A 55 14.04 9.90 18.54
C THR A 55 14.34 8.63 17.74
N PRO A 56 13.32 7.80 17.41
CA PRO A 56 13.51 6.63 16.56
C PRO A 56 14.14 6.97 15.19
N LEU A 57 13.87 8.16 14.64
CA LEU A 57 14.46 8.57 13.37
C LEU A 57 15.95 8.94 13.51
N GLU A 58 16.36 9.55 14.63
CA GLU A 58 17.78 9.82 14.89
C GLU A 58 18.56 8.53 15.11
N GLN A 59 18.00 7.57 15.87
CA GLN A 59 18.58 6.24 16.00
C GLN A 59 18.68 5.56 14.63
N ALA A 60 17.64 5.62 13.80
CA ALA A 60 17.66 5.05 12.46
C ALA A 60 18.82 5.58 11.60
N TYR A 61 19.14 6.88 11.66
CA TYR A 61 20.30 7.41 10.95
C TYR A 61 21.63 6.90 11.51
N ARG A 62 21.73 6.75 12.84
CA ARG A 62 22.92 6.22 13.49
C ARG A 62 23.19 4.78 13.08
N GLU A 63 22.17 3.91 13.12
CA GLU A 63 22.32 2.51 12.67
C GLU A 63 22.70 2.42 11.19
N ILE A 64 22.19 3.33 10.34
CA ILE A 64 22.57 3.37 8.91
C ILE A 64 24.04 3.77 8.75
N GLU A 65 24.51 4.74 9.53
CA GLU A 65 25.91 5.16 9.50
C GLU A 65 26.83 4.05 10.04
N GLU A 66 26.44 3.41 11.14
CA GLU A 66 27.22 2.36 11.82
C GLU A 66 27.27 1.06 11.01
N GLU A 67 26.12 0.53 10.55
CA GLU A 67 26.05 -0.79 9.90
C GLU A 67 26.45 -0.77 8.41
N VAL A 68 26.21 0.35 7.72
CA VAL A 68 26.40 0.44 6.26
C VAL A 68 27.21 1.66 5.79
N GLY A 69 27.74 2.48 6.70
CA GLY A 69 28.65 3.58 6.38
C GLY A 69 28.01 4.73 5.60
N LEU A 70 26.68 4.84 5.59
CA LEU A 70 25.97 5.89 4.87
C LEU A 70 25.64 7.05 5.80
N GLU A 71 26.10 8.25 5.47
CA GLU A 71 25.80 9.44 6.25
C GLU A 71 24.36 9.92 5.97
N ARG A 72 23.85 10.82 6.80
CA ARG A 72 22.52 11.43 6.61
C ARG A 72 22.35 12.10 5.23
N ALA A 73 23.44 12.58 4.63
CA ALA A 73 23.43 13.16 3.28
C ALA A 73 23.32 12.11 2.16
N ASP A 74 23.66 10.85 2.43
CA ASP A 74 23.58 9.73 1.47
C ASP A 74 22.19 9.14 1.34
N VAL A 75 21.29 9.48 2.26
CA VAL A 75 19.95 8.89 2.33
C VAL A 75 18.85 9.95 2.38
N ARG A 76 17.69 9.60 1.82
CA ARG A 76 16.48 10.41 1.91
C ARG A 76 15.35 9.61 2.51
N LEU A 77 14.80 10.07 3.63
CA LEU A 77 13.59 9.50 4.23
C LEU A 77 12.42 9.56 3.23
N LEU A 78 11.82 8.41 2.97
CA LEU A 78 10.68 8.26 2.07
C LEU A 78 9.37 8.06 2.80
N ALA A 79 9.40 7.29 3.89
CA ALA A 79 8.25 6.99 4.73
C ALA A 79 8.70 6.53 6.12
N GLN A 80 7.88 6.83 7.11
CA GLN A 80 7.91 6.23 8.44
C GLN A 80 6.62 5.42 8.58
N GLY A 81 6.74 4.16 8.97
CA GLY A 81 5.57 3.32 9.22
C GLY A 81 5.12 3.42 10.68
N GLU A 82 3.88 3.03 10.93
CA GLU A 82 3.35 2.90 12.29
C GLU A 82 4.14 1.84 13.08
N PRO A 83 4.60 2.15 14.30
CA PRO A 83 5.26 1.17 15.14
C PRO A 83 4.38 -0.05 15.39
N PHE A 84 4.98 -1.23 15.50
CA PHE A 84 4.25 -2.46 15.76
C PHE A 84 5.07 -3.43 16.60
N THR A 85 4.38 -4.38 17.20
CA THR A 85 4.98 -5.29 18.17
C THR A 85 5.13 -6.70 17.61
N VAL A 86 6.29 -7.31 17.81
CA VAL A 86 6.60 -8.69 17.42
C VAL A 86 7.08 -9.47 18.66
N PRO A 87 6.29 -10.41 19.20
CA PRO A 87 6.77 -11.30 20.24
C PRO A 87 7.75 -12.34 19.66
N ASP A 88 8.84 -12.59 20.38
CA ASP A 88 9.79 -13.67 20.11
C ASP A 88 10.01 -14.49 21.39
N GLU A 89 9.27 -15.60 21.47
CA GLU A 89 9.28 -16.50 22.62
C GLU A 89 10.63 -17.20 22.79
N ALA A 90 11.37 -17.44 21.70
CA ALA A 90 12.63 -18.18 21.74
C ALA A 90 13.74 -17.44 22.51
N ILE A 91 13.62 -16.11 22.63
CA ILE A 91 14.59 -15.26 23.34
C ILE A 91 13.96 -14.45 24.49
N ASP A 92 12.71 -14.77 24.86
CA ASP A 92 11.89 -14.06 25.85
C ASP A 92 11.85 -12.53 25.64
N ARG A 93 11.67 -12.10 24.39
CA ARG A 93 11.59 -10.67 24.03
C ARG A 93 10.31 -10.32 23.30
N ARG A 94 9.91 -9.07 23.44
CA ARG A 94 8.85 -8.46 22.65
C ARG A 94 9.41 -7.20 22.00
N TRP A 95 9.54 -7.24 20.68
CA TRP A 95 10.13 -6.17 19.91
C TRP A 95 9.09 -5.12 19.55
N MET A 96 9.28 -3.88 19.97
CA MET A 96 8.55 -2.74 19.43
C MET A 96 9.37 -2.14 18.29
N VAL A 97 8.96 -2.46 17.07
CA VAL A 97 9.65 -2.10 15.84
C VAL A 97 9.16 -0.74 15.34
N HIS A 98 10.10 0.18 15.10
CA HIS A 98 9.90 1.48 14.46
C HIS A 98 10.41 1.41 13.01
N PRO A 99 9.54 1.20 12.00
CA PRO A 99 9.97 0.95 10.63
C PRO A 99 10.19 2.24 9.83
N PHE A 100 11.31 2.30 9.10
CA PHE A 100 11.65 3.38 8.19
C PHE A 100 11.94 2.88 6.79
N LEU A 101 11.58 3.69 5.79
CA LEU A 101 11.91 3.47 4.39
C LEU A 101 12.74 4.65 3.90
N LEU A 102 13.94 4.39 3.39
CA LEU A 102 14.86 5.42 2.91
C LEU A 102 15.35 5.10 1.50
N GLU A 103 15.64 6.15 0.73
CA GLU A 103 16.30 6.06 -0.57
C GLU A 103 17.78 6.36 -0.41
N VAL A 104 18.63 5.44 -0.86
CA VAL A 104 20.07 5.61 -0.95
C VAL A 104 20.39 6.37 -2.23
N LEU A 105 21.02 7.54 -2.07
CA LEU A 105 21.40 8.44 -3.14
C LEU A 105 22.75 8.06 -3.76
N ARG A 106 23.64 7.46 -2.97
CA ARG A 106 24.98 6.99 -3.38
C ARG A 106 25.21 5.52 -2.98
N PRO A 107 24.59 4.55 -3.68
CA PRO A 107 24.70 3.12 -3.34
C PRO A 107 26.15 2.58 -3.30
N GLU A 108 27.07 3.22 -4.02
CA GLU A 108 28.50 2.93 -4.07
C GLU A 108 29.23 3.18 -2.73
N HIS A 109 28.64 4.00 -1.85
CA HIS A 109 29.18 4.30 -0.52
C HIS A 109 28.86 3.23 0.53
N VAL A 110 28.00 2.26 0.22
CA VAL A 110 27.66 1.19 1.18
C VAL A 110 28.93 0.42 1.59
N ARG A 111 29.22 0.39 2.89
CA ARG A 111 30.33 -0.33 3.51
C ARG A 111 29.83 -1.05 4.74
N LEU A 112 29.96 -2.37 4.75
CA LEU A 112 29.50 -3.18 5.88
C LEU A 112 30.45 -3.06 7.06
N ASP A 113 29.86 -3.05 8.24
CA ASP A 113 30.57 -3.19 9.49
C ASP A 113 30.69 -4.66 9.92
N TRP A 114 31.18 -4.89 11.14
CA TRP A 114 31.39 -6.24 11.68
C TRP A 114 30.08 -6.98 12.03
N GLU A 115 28.96 -6.28 12.16
CA GLU A 115 27.65 -6.90 12.38
C GLU A 115 27.17 -7.72 11.18
N HIS A 116 27.74 -7.48 9.99
CA HIS A 116 27.27 -8.07 8.74
C HIS A 116 28.38 -8.76 7.96
N THR A 117 28.05 -9.90 7.34
CA THR A 117 28.99 -10.70 6.53
C THR A 117 28.78 -10.52 5.04
N GLU A 118 27.55 -10.26 4.63
CA GLU A 118 27.15 -10.14 3.23
C GLU A 118 26.05 -9.08 3.08
N SER A 119 25.98 -8.47 1.90
CA SER A 119 24.86 -7.64 1.50
C SER A 119 24.40 -7.99 0.10
N ARG A 120 23.11 -7.78 -0.16
CA ARG A 120 22.54 -7.94 -1.50
C ARG A 120 21.38 -6.98 -1.72
N TRP A 121 21.24 -6.55 -2.96
CA TRP A 121 20.08 -5.80 -3.42
C TRP A 121 19.05 -6.78 -3.96
N VAL A 122 17.82 -6.71 -3.45
CA VAL A 122 16.72 -7.57 -3.90
C VAL A 122 15.53 -6.75 -4.34
N LYS A 123 14.69 -7.30 -5.20
CA LYS A 123 13.46 -6.61 -5.58
C LYS A 123 12.48 -6.58 -4.40
N PRO A 124 11.62 -5.55 -4.28
CA PRO A 124 10.54 -5.52 -3.27
C PRO A 124 9.67 -6.78 -3.29
N GLU A 125 9.55 -7.42 -4.45
CA GLU A 125 8.82 -8.67 -4.64
C GLU A 125 9.46 -9.90 -3.98
N GLU A 126 10.71 -9.81 -3.55
CA GLU A 126 11.47 -10.90 -2.94
C GLU A 126 11.47 -10.80 -1.40
N LEU A 127 11.10 -9.63 -0.84
CA LEU A 127 11.12 -9.40 0.62
C LEU A 127 10.21 -10.36 1.40
N ALA A 128 9.13 -10.85 0.81
CA ALA A 128 8.22 -11.77 1.49
C ALA A 128 8.81 -13.18 1.67
N ALA A 129 9.87 -13.51 0.93
CA ALA A 129 10.59 -14.79 1.08
C ALA A 129 11.68 -14.72 2.15
N VAL A 130 11.93 -13.56 2.75
CA VAL A 130 12.95 -13.37 3.79
C VAL A 130 12.31 -13.63 5.16
N PRO A 131 12.70 -14.70 5.89
CA PRO A 131 11.99 -15.09 7.12
C PRO A 131 11.97 -14.03 8.23
N ALA A 132 13.01 -13.21 8.33
CA ALA A 132 13.07 -12.13 9.34
C ALA A 132 12.22 -10.91 8.95
N ILE A 133 11.76 -10.81 7.71
CA ILE A 133 10.91 -9.72 7.23
C ILE A 133 9.47 -10.22 7.23
N GLY A 134 8.71 -9.80 8.25
CA GLY A 134 7.31 -10.18 8.38
C GLY A 134 6.45 -9.73 7.17
N PRO A 135 5.34 -10.44 6.88
CA PRO A 135 4.51 -10.20 5.70
C PRO A 135 3.95 -8.78 5.66
N LYS A 136 3.64 -8.18 6.81
CA LYS A 136 3.16 -6.80 6.93
C LYS A 136 4.19 -5.79 6.41
N ILE A 137 5.46 -5.99 6.73
CA ILE A 137 6.55 -5.10 6.30
C ILE A 137 6.79 -5.27 4.81
N ALA A 138 6.89 -6.51 4.34
CA ALA A 138 7.06 -6.81 2.92
C ALA A 138 5.92 -6.21 2.07
N GLU A 139 4.67 -6.31 2.54
CA GLU A 139 3.52 -5.71 1.88
C GLU A 139 3.61 -4.17 1.87
N SER A 140 4.00 -3.55 2.99
CA SER A 140 4.12 -2.10 3.13
C SER A 140 5.15 -1.51 2.16
N VAL A 141 6.32 -2.16 2.05
CA VAL A 141 7.36 -1.77 1.08
C VAL A 141 6.87 -1.94 -0.35
N ARG A 142 6.20 -3.06 -0.68
CA ARG A 142 5.60 -3.27 -2.01
C ARG A 142 4.52 -2.24 -2.34
N ALA A 143 3.67 -1.90 -1.37
CA ALA A 143 2.57 -0.95 -1.54
C ALA A 143 3.11 0.45 -1.88
N TYR A 144 4.20 0.87 -1.22
CA TYR A 144 4.89 2.13 -1.52
C TYR A 144 5.30 2.21 -3.01
N PHE A 145 5.90 1.15 -3.55
CA PHE A 145 6.32 1.11 -4.95
C PHE A 145 5.16 1.00 -5.94
N ARG A 146 4.12 0.24 -5.60
CA ARG A 146 2.88 0.18 -6.41
C ARG A 146 2.23 1.56 -6.54
N GLY A 147 2.13 2.31 -5.45
CA GLY A 147 1.61 3.68 -5.45
C GLY A 147 2.44 4.66 -6.29
N LYS A 148 3.78 4.57 -6.24
CA LYS A 148 4.65 5.36 -7.13
C LYS A 148 4.49 4.99 -8.60
N ARG A 149 4.39 3.69 -8.93
CA ARG A 149 4.17 3.21 -10.30
C ARG A 149 2.82 3.71 -10.83
N GLN A 150 1.76 3.59 -10.05
CA GLN A 150 0.43 4.12 -10.40
C GLN A 150 0.48 5.63 -10.65
N ARG A 151 1.10 6.41 -9.75
CA ARG A 151 1.30 7.86 -9.96
C ARG A 151 2.10 8.19 -11.21
N LYS A 152 3.14 7.40 -11.53
CA LYS A 152 3.95 7.61 -12.75
C LYS A 152 3.17 7.30 -14.02
N VAL A 153 2.37 6.23 -14.01
CA VAL A 153 1.46 5.90 -15.12
C VAL A 153 0.42 6.99 -15.29
N ILE A 154 -0.24 7.42 -14.20
CA ILE A 154 -1.18 8.54 -14.22
C ILE A 154 -0.52 9.82 -14.76
N GLY A 155 0.70 10.14 -14.34
CA GLY A 155 1.45 11.28 -14.85
C GLY A 155 1.82 11.16 -16.33
N LYS A 156 2.18 9.96 -16.82
CA LYS A 156 2.42 9.70 -18.24
C LYS A 156 1.13 9.85 -19.05
N LEU A 157 0.02 9.32 -18.57
CA LEU A 157 -1.31 9.46 -19.19
C LEU A 157 -1.75 10.92 -19.25
N LYS A 158 -1.54 11.70 -18.18
CA LYS A 158 -1.78 13.16 -18.17
C LYS A 158 -0.96 13.90 -19.22
N ARG A 159 0.34 13.61 -19.32
CA ARG A 159 1.23 14.21 -20.33
C ARG A 159 0.89 13.78 -21.76
N ALA A 160 0.35 12.58 -21.92
CA ALA A 160 -0.16 12.08 -23.20
C ALA A 160 -1.55 12.62 -23.55
N GLY A 161 -2.08 13.61 -22.81
CA GLY A 161 -3.36 14.25 -23.10
C GLY A 161 -4.59 13.39 -22.75
N VAL A 162 -4.42 12.30 -22.01
CA VAL A 162 -5.56 11.46 -21.60
C VAL A 162 -6.44 12.25 -20.64
N ASN A 163 -7.66 12.57 -21.09
CA ASN A 163 -8.65 13.30 -20.32
C ASN A 163 -9.08 12.46 -19.11
N MET A 164 -8.62 12.84 -17.92
CA MET A 164 -8.97 12.18 -16.65
C MET A 164 -10.21 12.77 -15.97
N LYS A 165 -10.80 13.82 -16.55
CA LYS A 165 -12.14 14.23 -16.17
C LYS A 165 -13.07 13.22 -16.82
N GLN A 166 -13.69 12.37 -16.02
CA GLN A 166 -15.00 11.87 -16.39
C GLN A 166 -15.81 13.15 -16.66
N GLU A 167 -16.12 13.42 -17.94
CA GLU A 167 -17.10 14.44 -18.24
C GLU A 167 -18.32 14.06 -17.41
N ARG A 168 -18.63 14.91 -16.42
CA ARG A 168 -19.97 14.92 -15.87
C ARG A 168 -20.84 15.17 -17.08
N ALA A 169 -21.47 14.10 -17.58
CA ALA A 169 -22.67 14.26 -18.37
C ALA A 169 -23.55 15.24 -17.59
N ALA A 170 -24.14 16.20 -18.29
CA ALA A 170 -25.10 17.13 -17.69
C ALA A 170 -26.02 16.35 -16.73
N PRO A 171 -26.36 16.89 -15.55
CA PRO A 171 -27.18 16.18 -14.58
C PRO A 171 -28.42 15.66 -15.31
N ALA A 172 -28.52 14.34 -15.39
CA ALA A 172 -29.59 13.72 -16.15
C ALA A 172 -30.89 14.03 -15.42
N GLU A 173 -31.80 14.73 -16.10
CA GLU A 173 -33.13 15.05 -15.58
C GLU A 173 -33.93 13.75 -15.44
N GLY A 174 -34.58 13.57 -14.29
CA GLY A 174 -35.37 12.37 -14.01
C GLY A 174 -35.65 12.17 -12.53
N PRO A 175 -36.51 11.19 -12.19
CA PRO A 175 -36.92 10.89 -10.82
C PRO A 175 -35.74 10.50 -9.91
N LEU A 176 -34.64 10.01 -10.50
CA LEU A 176 -33.42 9.62 -9.77
C LEU A 176 -32.29 10.65 -9.88
N ALA A 177 -32.57 11.86 -10.37
CA ALA A 177 -31.58 12.93 -10.51
C ALA A 177 -30.87 13.22 -9.17
N GLY A 178 -29.54 13.29 -9.21
CA GLY A 178 -28.70 13.57 -8.05
C GLY A 178 -28.53 12.39 -7.07
N GLN A 179 -29.16 11.23 -7.33
CA GLN A 179 -28.99 10.03 -6.52
C GLN A 179 -27.89 9.15 -7.14
N THR A 180 -26.87 8.81 -6.34
CA THR A 180 -25.79 7.91 -6.78
C THR A 180 -26.08 6.46 -6.39
N PHE A 181 -26.12 5.57 -7.38
CA PHE A 181 -26.32 4.13 -7.23
C PHE A 181 -25.02 3.38 -7.49
N VAL A 182 -24.75 2.35 -6.69
CA VAL A 182 -23.66 1.39 -6.92
C VAL A 182 -24.27 0.01 -7.01
N VAL A 183 -23.98 -0.75 -8.06
CA VAL A 183 -24.44 -2.15 -8.20
C VAL A 183 -23.32 -3.11 -7.77
N THR A 184 -23.62 -4.06 -6.89
CA THR A 184 -22.70 -5.12 -6.44
C THR A 184 -23.39 -6.47 -6.42
N GLY A 185 -22.61 -7.55 -6.59
CA GLY A 185 -23.15 -8.90 -6.77
C GLY A 185 -23.67 -9.16 -8.18
N THR A 186 -24.15 -10.38 -8.41
CA THR A 186 -24.77 -10.81 -9.67
C THR A 186 -26.28 -10.62 -9.58
N LEU A 187 -26.84 -9.89 -10.54
CA LEU A 187 -28.29 -9.75 -10.69
C LEU A 187 -28.83 -10.95 -11.47
N THR A 188 -29.82 -11.65 -10.93
CA THR A 188 -30.44 -12.83 -11.54
C THR A 188 -31.39 -12.48 -12.69
N SER A 189 -31.88 -11.25 -12.70
CA SER A 189 -32.95 -10.78 -13.58
C SER A 189 -32.54 -10.04 -14.83
N MET A 190 -31.35 -9.45 -14.83
CA MET A 190 -30.83 -8.65 -15.94
C MET A 190 -29.33 -8.50 -15.80
N ALA A 191 -28.65 -8.17 -16.90
CA ALA A 191 -27.23 -7.88 -16.84
C ALA A 191 -26.97 -6.61 -16.00
N ARG A 192 -25.84 -6.58 -15.28
CA ARG A 192 -25.41 -5.39 -14.51
C ARG A 192 -25.39 -4.12 -15.38
N SER A 193 -24.86 -4.22 -16.59
CA SER A 193 -24.81 -3.11 -17.54
C SER A 193 -26.20 -2.60 -17.94
N GLU A 194 -27.18 -3.51 -18.03
CA GLU A 194 -28.57 -3.18 -18.33
C GLU A 194 -29.23 -2.44 -17.15
N ALA A 195 -28.99 -2.90 -15.92
CA ALA A 195 -29.45 -2.22 -14.70
C ALA A 195 -28.85 -0.81 -14.59
N GLU A 196 -27.54 -0.66 -14.81
CA GLU A 196 -26.85 0.63 -14.81
C GLU A 196 -27.41 1.56 -15.90
N ALA A 197 -27.71 1.04 -17.09
CA ALA A 197 -28.31 1.81 -18.18
C ALA A 197 -29.74 2.29 -17.85
N LYS A 198 -30.58 1.44 -17.25
CA LYS A 198 -31.95 1.81 -16.85
C LYS A 198 -31.96 2.85 -15.72
N LEU A 199 -31.09 2.69 -14.72
CA LEU A 199 -30.91 3.68 -13.66
C LEU A 199 -30.44 5.02 -14.21
N LYS A 200 -29.45 5.00 -15.12
CA LYS A 200 -28.95 6.20 -15.80
C LYS A 200 -30.04 6.88 -16.64
N ALA A 201 -30.90 6.10 -17.31
CA ALA A 201 -32.04 6.63 -18.06
C ALA A 201 -33.08 7.34 -17.18
N LEU A 202 -33.13 7.00 -15.88
CA LEU A 202 -33.98 7.64 -14.88
C LEU A 202 -33.32 8.84 -14.17
N GLY A 203 -32.12 9.23 -14.58
CA GLY A 203 -31.39 10.38 -14.01
C GLY A 203 -30.34 10.02 -12.95
N ALA A 204 -30.14 8.74 -12.63
CA ALA A 204 -29.22 8.32 -11.59
C ALA A 204 -27.74 8.42 -12.01
N ASP A 205 -26.89 8.77 -11.04
CA ASP A 205 -25.44 8.66 -11.18
C ASP A 205 -24.98 7.23 -10.83
N ILE A 206 -24.16 6.61 -11.68
CA ILE A 206 -23.62 5.26 -11.42
C ILE A 206 -22.20 5.33 -10.86
N GLY A 207 -22.03 4.85 -9.64
CA GLY A 207 -20.74 4.73 -8.97
C GLY A 207 -20.13 3.33 -9.12
N SER A 208 -18.81 3.27 -9.31
CA SER A 208 -18.04 2.01 -9.32
C SER A 208 -17.59 1.55 -7.93
N SER A 209 -17.69 2.43 -6.92
CA SER A 209 -17.36 2.16 -5.51
C SER A 209 -18.34 2.87 -4.58
N VAL A 210 -18.59 2.26 -3.43
CA VAL A 210 -19.35 2.88 -2.35
C VAL A 210 -18.52 4.00 -1.72
N THR A 211 -19.11 5.18 -1.60
CA THR A 211 -18.53 6.38 -0.96
C THR A 211 -19.58 7.02 -0.05
N LYS A 212 -19.19 8.03 0.74
CA LYS A 212 -20.14 8.82 1.55
C LYS A 212 -21.24 9.52 0.74
N LYS A 213 -21.07 9.67 -0.58
CA LYS A 213 -22.07 10.27 -1.48
C LYS A 213 -23.01 9.24 -2.13
N THR A 214 -22.73 7.94 -1.94
CA THR A 214 -23.56 6.87 -2.50
C THR A 214 -24.90 6.84 -1.77
N ALA A 215 -25.99 7.06 -2.51
CA ALA A 215 -27.34 7.05 -1.98
C ALA A 215 -27.84 5.60 -1.79
N TYR A 216 -27.61 4.74 -2.79
CA TYR A 216 -28.04 3.33 -2.76
C TYR A 216 -26.94 2.37 -3.20
N LEU A 217 -26.85 1.24 -2.50
CA LEU A 217 -26.11 0.06 -2.95
C LEU A 217 -27.12 -1.01 -3.34
N VAL A 218 -27.20 -1.31 -4.65
CA VAL A 218 -27.98 -2.43 -5.14
C VAL A 218 -27.19 -3.72 -4.93
N THR A 219 -27.75 -4.66 -4.19
CA THR A 219 -27.10 -5.93 -3.84
C THR A 219 -27.79 -7.09 -4.54
N GLY A 220 -27.07 -7.74 -5.46
CA GLY A 220 -27.41 -9.06 -6.00
C GLY A 220 -26.77 -10.20 -5.22
N GLU A 221 -26.80 -11.40 -5.78
CA GLU A 221 -26.19 -12.59 -5.18
C GLU A 221 -24.66 -12.40 -4.99
N GLY A 222 -24.17 -12.79 -3.81
CA GLY A 222 -22.75 -12.64 -3.44
C GLY A 222 -22.28 -11.18 -3.30
N PRO A 223 -22.87 -10.36 -2.41
CA PRO A 223 -22.66 -8.91 -2.39
C PRO A 223 -21.22 -8.47 -2.01
N GLY A 224 -20.39 -9.39 -1.51
CA GLY A 224 -18.95 -9.22 -1.31
C GLY A 224 -18.57 -8.06 -0.38
N SER A 225 -17.32 -7.61 -0.49
CA SER A 225 -16.71 -6.59 0.39
C SER A 225 -17.27 -5.17 0.24
N LYS A 226 -18.18 -4.91 -0.71
CA LYS A 226 -18.86 -3.60 -0.86
C LYS A 226 -20.04 -3.43 0.10
N LEU A 227 -20.67 -4.53 0.54
CA LEU A 227 -21.73 -4.51 1.54
C LEU A 227 -21.24 -3.95 2.88
N GLN A 228 -20.07 -4.40 3.34
CA GLN A 228 -19.45 -3.93 4.57
C GLN A 228 -19.16 -2.42 4.53
N LYS A 229 -18.69 -1.90 3.38
CA LYS A 229 -18.45 -0.46 3.21
C LYS A 229 -19.75 0.36 3.19
N ALA A 230 -20.82 -0.16 2.59
CA ALA A 230 -22.13 0.50 2.61
C ALA A 230 -22.71 0.59 4.02
N GLN A 231 -22.58 -0.48 4.81
CA GLN A 231 -22.97 -0.46 6.23
C GLN A 231 -22.17 0.57 7.03
N GLN A 232 -20.85 0.67 6.80
CA GLN A 232 -20.00 1.66 7.46
C GLN A 232 -20.38 3.12 7.14
N TYR A 233 -20.86 3.39 5.93
CA TYR A 233 -21.25 4.73 5.51
C TYR A 233 -22.74 5.03 5.67
N GLY A 234 -23.54 4.07 6.18
CA GLY A 234 -24.99 4.23 6.29
C GLY A 234 -25.71 4.33 4.95
N THR A 235 -25.11 3.80 3.88
CA THR A 235 -25.71 3.78 2.53
C THR A 235 -26.92 2.86 2.53
N LYS A 236 -28.04 3.30 1.92
CA LYS A 236 -29.24 2.47 1.82
C LYS A 236 -28.96 1.24 0.96
N LEU A 237 -29.28 0.07 1.49
CA LEU A 237 -29.20 -1.18 0.74
C LEU A 237 -30.50 -1.34 -0.05
N MET A 238 -30.38 -1.80 -1.29
CA MET A 238 -31.50 -2.07 -2.17
C MET A 238 -31.31 -3.46 -2.76
N ASP A 239 -32.30 -4.33 -2.63
CA ASP A 239 -32.24 -5.64 -3.27
C ASP A 239 -32.67 -5.59 -4.75
N GLU A 240 -32.51 -6.72 -5.44
CA GLU A 240 -32.88 -6.84 -6.84
C GLU A 240 -34.40 -6.69 -7.09
N GLN A 241 -35.26 -7.07 -6.15
CA GLN A 241 -36.71 -6.90 -6.29
C GLN A 241 -37.11 -5.43 -6.14
N GLU A 242 -36.49 -4.71 -5.20
CA GLU A 242 -36.66 -3.28 -4.99
C GLU A 242 -36.17 -2.48 -6.19
N LEU A 243 -35.01 -2.83 -6.75
CA LEU A 243 -34.53 -2.24 -8.01
C LEU A 243 -35.58 -2.43 -9.12
N ARG A 244 -36.12 -3.63 -9.28
CA ARG A 244 -37.15 -3.89 -10.29
C ARG A 244 -38.42 -3.08 -10.07
N ARG A 245 -38.86 -2.89 -8.82
CA ARG A 245 -40.01 -2.03 -8.50
C ARG A 245 -39.71 -0.57 -8.86
N LEU A 246 -38.52 -0.08 -8.53
CA LEU A 246 -38.06 1.27 -8.87
C LEU A 246 -38.05 1.50 -10.39
N LEU A 247 -37.59 0.50 -11.16
CA LEU A 247 -37.53 0.57 -12.62
C LEU A 247 -38.90 0.46 -13.31
N ARG A 248 -39.93 -0.11 -12.65
CA ARG A 248 -41.30 -0.24 -13.19
C ARG A 248 -42.23 0.90 -12.78
N SER A 249 -41.91 1.62 -11.71
CA SER A 249 -42.69 2.75 -11.22
C SER A 249 -41.76 3.89 -10.83
N PRO A 250 -41.23 4.64 -11.82
CA PRO A 250 -40.53 5.88 -11.54
C PRO A 250 -41.50 6.82 -10.81
N ARG A 251 -41.27 7.08 -9.52
CA ARG A 251 -41.95 8.14 -8.77
C ARG A 251 -41.09 9.39 -8.82
#